data_AF-A0A8T4MZP7-F1
#
_entry.id   AF-A0A8T4MZP7-F1
#
_cell.length_a   1.000
_cell.length_b   1.000
_cell.length_c   1.000
_cell.angle_alpha   90.00
_cell.angle_beta   90.00
_cell.angle_gamma   90.00
#
_symmetry.space_group_name_H-M   'P 1'
#
loop_
_entity.id
_entity.type
_entity.pdbx_description
1 polymer ?
#
loop_
_entity_poly.entity_id
_entity_poly.type
_entity_poly.pdbx_seq_one_letter_code
_entity_poly.pdbx_strand_id
1 'polypeptide(L)'
;MEKREWKNLIKYNLLSLFIFISSVLIGFAIAGNVFVTNGNVETDSGLNVSNILFVNASTKNVGIGISNPGHNLTVIGDINFTGKIYGDGSELTGVGNVSWNESRANDLYEVKSTNGSTTFKFSGSKFMVKVT
;
A
#
# COMPACT_ATOMS: atom_id res chain seq x y z
N MET A 1 47.74 18.34 -42.86
CA MET A 1 46.93 18.34 -41.61
C MET A 1 47.89 18.44 -40.43
N GLU A 2 47.78 19.46 -39.59
CA GLU A 2 48.76 19.70 -38.51
C GLU A 2 48.65 18.61 -37.43
N LYS A 3 49.77 18.21 -36.81
CA LYS A 3 49.83 17.19 -35.75
C LYS A 3 48.89 17.50 -34.56
N ARG A 4 48.51 18.77 -34.37
CA ARG A 4 47.54 19.23 -33.36
C ARG A 4 46.10 18.87 -33.73
N GLU A 5 45.72 19.02 -35.00
CA GLU A 5 44.38 18.68 -35.51
C GLU A 5 44.09 17.19 -35.38
N TRP A 6 45.06 16.34 -35.76
CA TRP A 6 44.87 14.88 -35.68
C TRP A 6 44.70 14.38 -34.25
N LYS A 7 45.43 14.98 -33.30
CA LYS A 7 45.29 14.70 -31.87
C LYS A 7 43.91 15.09 -31.34
N ASN A 8 43.39 16.23 -31.78
CA ASN A 8 42.06 16.69 -31.40
C ASN A 8 40.97 15.77 -31.96
N LEU A 9 41.07 15.38 -33.23
CA LEU A 9 40.13 14.44 -33.84
C LEU A 9 40.08 13.10 -33.10
N ILE A 10 41.24 12.56 -32.72
CA ILE A 10 41.31 11.32 -31.93
C ILE A 10 40.72 11.54 -30.53
N LYS A 11 41.06 12.66 -29.88
CA LYS A 11 40.59 12.98 -28.52
C LYS A 11 39.07 13.11 -28.46
N TYR A 12 38.45 13.82 -29.39
CA TYR A 12 37.00 14.01 -29.42
C TYR A 12 36.26 12.75 -29.87
N ASN A 13 36.84 11.97 -30.80
CA ASN A 13 36.28 10.68 -31.21
C ASN A 13 36.26 9.70 -30.03
N LEU A 14 37.38 9.56 -29.32
CA LEU A 14 37.47 8.73 -28.11
C LEU A 14 36.56 9.24 -26.97
N LEU A 15 36.45 10.56 -26.79
CA LEU A 15 35.57 11.15 -25.77
C LEU A 15 34.09 10.87 -26.08
N SER A 16 33.69 10.95 -27.35
CA SER A 16 32.32 10.63 -27.77
C SER A 16 32.00 9.14 -27.68
N LEU A 17 32.96 8.28 -28.01
CA LEU A 17 32.83 6.83 -27.89
C LEU A 17 32.67 6.41 -26.42
N PHE A 18 33.43 7.04 -25.53
CA PHE A 18 33.32 6.81 -24.10
C PHE A 18 31.93 7.18 -23.57
N ILE A 19 31.41 8.36 -23.93
CA ILE A 19 30.05 8.80 -23.55
C ILE A 19 28.97 7.87 -24.13
N PHE A 20 29.15 7.42 -25.37
CA PHE A 20 28.24 6.51 -26.05
C PHE A 20 28.19 5.12 -25.39
N ILE A 21 29.33 4.58 -24.95
CA ILE A 21 29.36 3.30 -24.23
C ILE A 21 28.75 3.46 -22.83
N SER A 22 29.07 4.56 -22.14
CA SER A 22 28.52 4.83 -20.80
C SER A 22 26.99 4.98 -20.81
N SER A 23 26.38 5.56 -21.85
CA SER A 23 24.92 5.69 -21.92
C SER A 23 24.21 4.35 -22.20
N VAL A 24 24.81 3.46 -23.00
CA VAL A 24 24.27 2.12 -23.28
C VAL A 24 24.26 1.22 -22.04
N LEU A 25 25.21 1.41 -21.12
CA LEU A 25 25.29 0.66 -19.85
C LEU A 25 24.27 1.12 -18.78
N ILE A 26 23.64 2.29 -18.92
CA ILE A 26 22.76 2.88 -17.89
C ILE A 26 21.28 2.46 -18.06
N GLY A 27 20.91 1.75 -19.13
CA GLY A 27 19.51 1.41 -19.43
C GLY A 27 19.31 0.01 -20.00
N PHE A 28 19.57 -1.04 -19.21
CA PHE A 28 19.15 -2.39 -19.57
C PHE A 28 17.65 -2.57 -19.29
N ALA A 29 16.80 -2.21 -20.25
CA ALA A 29 15.44 -2.73 -20.31
C ALA A 29 15.51 -4.19 -20.82
N ILE A 30 15.17 -5.15 -19.97
CA ILE A 30 15.04 -6.54 -20.40
C ILE A 30 13.70 -6.65 -21.15
N ALA A 31 13.73 -6.81 -22.47
CA ALA A 31 12.53 -6.91 -23.33
C ALA A 31 11.79 -8.27 -23.21
N GLY A 32 11.96 -8.97 -22.10
CA GLY A 32 11.43 -10.31 -21.89
C GLY A 32 11.16 -10.59 -20.42
N ASN A 33 10.94 -11.86 -20.10
CA ASN A 33 10.67 -12.28 -18.74
C ASN A 33 11.93 -12.17 -17.87
N VAL A 34 11.79 -11.60 -16.68
CA VAL A 34 12.79 -11.71 -15.62
C VAL A 34 12.40 -12.89 -14.75
N PHE A 35 13.19 -13.97 -14.78
CA PHE A 35 12.98 -15.14 -13.92
C PHE A 35 13.90 -15.07 -12.71
N VAL A 36 13.32 -14.94 -11.52
CA VAL A 36 14.03 -15.05 -10.24
C VAL A 36 13.54 -16.33 -9.56
N THR A 37 14.37 -17.38 -9.57
CA THR A 37 14.02 -18.67 -8.97
C THR A 37 14.20 -18.67 -7.45
N ASN A 38 15.15 -17.89 -6.96
CA ASN A 38 15.47 -17.74 -5.55
C ASN A 38 16.00 -16.32 -5.31
N GLY A 39 15.49 -15.63 -4.27
CA GLY A 39 15.93 -14.28 -3.90
C GLY A 39 14.85 -13.21 -4.07
N ASN A 40 15.23 -11.97 -3.80
CA ASN A 40 14.35 -10.81 -3.85
C ASN A 40 14.48 -10.08 -5.20
N VAL A 41 13.41 -9.41 -5.62
CA VAL A 41 13.45 -8.39 -6.69
C VAL A 41 13.57 -7.03 -6.02
N GLU A 42 14.66 -6.33 -6.25
CA GLU A 42 14.88 -4.97 -5.76
C GLU A 42 14.56 -3.96 -6.88
N THR A 43 13.69 -3.00 -6.57
CA THR A 43 13.28 -1.93 -7.50
C THR A 43 13.53 -0.57 -6.87
N ASP A 44 14.14 0.35 -7.62
CA ASP A 44 14.47 1.70 -7.12
C ASP A 44 13.22 2.59 -6.98
N SER A 45 12.34 2.59 -7.98
CA SER A 45 11.18 3.49 -8.06
C SER A 45 9.83 2.84 -7.76
N GLY A 46 9.82 1.53 -7.48
CA GLY A 46 8.62 0.76 -7.17
C GLY A 46 8.31 -0.34 -8.18
N LEU A 47 7.18 -1.02 -7.97
CA LEU A 47 6.70 -2.12 -8.80
C LEU A 47 5.30 -1.81 -9.32
N ASN A 48 5.12 -1.88 -10.64
CA ASN A 48 3.80 -1.86 -11.28
C ASN A 48 3.58 -3.22 -11.96
N VAL A 49 2.61 -3.97 -11.46
CA VAL A 49 2.17 -5.23 -12.06
C VAL A 49 0.91 -4.96 -12.89
N SER A 50 1.08 -4.61 -14.16
CA SER A 50 -0.01 -4.46 -15.16
C SER A 50 -1.18 -3.59 -14.70
N ASN A 51 -0.90 -2.53 -13.95
CA ASN A 51 -1.91 -1.64 -13.36
C ASN A 51 -2.87 -2.30 -12.36
N ILE A 52 -2.51 -3.47 -11.83
CA ILE A 52 -3.27 -4.20 -10.82
C ILE A 52 -2.67 -3.99 -9.44
N LEU A 53 -1.38 -4.23 -9.28
CA LEU A 53 -0.65 -4.04 -8.03
C LEU A 53 0.41 -2.95 -8.23
N PHE A 54 0.41 -1.98 -7.33
CA PHE A 54 1.36 -0.89 -7.30
C PHE A 54 2.08 -0.85 -5.96
N VAL A 55 3.41 -0.86 -5.98
CA VAL A 55 4.25 -0.58 -4.81
C VAL A 55 4.95 0.74 -5.08
N ASN A 56 4.59 1.78 -4.35
CA ASN A 56 5.24 3.09 -4.45
C ASN A 56 6.39 3.18 -3.46
N ALA A 57 7.62 3.08 -3.96
CA ALA A 57 8.82 3.08 -3.12
C ALA A 57 9.10 4.45 -2.46
N SER A 58 8.59 5.53 -3.03
CA SER A 58 8.75 6.90 -2.52
C SER A 58 7.84 7.16 -1.32
N THR A 59 6.56 6.79 -1.43
CA THR A 59 5.59 6.99 -0.34
C THR A 59 5.49 5.81 0.63
N LYS A 60 6.14 4.68 0.31
CA LYS A 60 6.06 3.40 1.05
C LYS A 60 4.64 2.82 1.10
N ASN A 61 3.83 3.11 0.08
CA ASN A 61 2.45 2.66 0.00
C ASN A 61 2.27 1.55 -1.04
N VAL A 62 1.30 0.67 -0.78
CA VAL A 62 0.85 -0.38 -1.69
C VAL A 62 -0.59 -0.10 -2.14
N GLY A 63 -0.83 -0.16 -3.44
CA GLY A 63 -2.14 0.02 -4.07
C GLY A 63 -2.57 -1.22 -4.83
N ILE A 64 -3.84 -1.64 -4.66
CA ILE A 64 -4.49 -2.65 -5.51
C ILE A 64 -5.61 -1.96 -6.29
N GLY A 65 -5.52 -1.97 -7.61
CA GLY A 65 -6.42 -1.24 -8.51
C GLY A 65 -6.21 0.29 -8.51
N ILE A 66 -5.18 0.79 -7.82
CA ILE A 66 -4.88 2.23 -7.69
C ILE A 66 -3.37 2.49 -7.72
N SER A 67 -2.94 3.44 -8.56
CA SER A 67 -1.52 3.77 -8.75
C SER A 67 -0.97 4.77 -7.74
N ASN A 68 -1.84 5.58 -7.12
CA ASN A 68 -1.48 6.56 -6.11
C ASN A 68 -2.29 6.32 -4.82
N PRO A 69 -1.95 5.28 -4.05
CA PRO A 69 -2.61 4.95 -2.79
C PRO A 69 -2.44 6.07 -1.75
N GLY A 70 -3.54 6.46 -1.10
CA GLY A 70 -3.57 7.50 -0.07
C GLY A 70 -3.15 7.03 1.33
N HIS A 71 -3.09 5.71 1.54
CA HIS A 71 -2.65 5.07 2.78
C HIS A 71 -1.62 3.98 2.47
N ASN A 72 -0.92 3.49 3.50
CA ASN A 72 0.10 2.44 3.37
C ASN A 72 -0.41 1.21 2.59
N LEU A 73 -1.70 0.88 2.73
CA LEU A 73 -2.39 -0.05 1.85
C LEU A 73 -3.71 0.60 1.40
N THR A 74 -3.95 0.65 0.09
CA THR A 74 -5.26 1.05 -0.47
C THR A 74 -5.71 0.00 -1.48
N VAL A 75 -6.96 -0.42 -1.38
CA VAL A 75 -7.58 -1.40 -2.29
C VAL A 75 -8.85 -0.78 -2.87
N ILE A 76 -8.96 -0.70 -4.19
CA ILE A 76 -10.23 -0.42 -4.85
C ILE A 76 -10.93 -1.77 -5.09
N GLY A 77 -11.99 -2.02 -4.32
CA GLY A 77 -12.78 -3.26 -4.37
C GLY A 77 -12.85 -3.95 -3.02
N ASP A 78 -13.28 -5.21 -3.04
CA ASP A 78 -13.49 -6.01 -1.84
C ASP A 78 -12.19 -6.69 -1.36
N ILE A 79 -12.10 -6.91 -0.05
CA ILE A 79 -11.01 -7.66 0.58
C ILE A 79 -11.60 -8.90 1.25
N ASN A 80 -11.10 -10.08 0.90
CA ASN A 80 -11.38 -11.32 1.64
C ASN A 80 -10.23 -11.61 2.62
N PHE A 81 -10.53 -11.62 3.92
CA PHE A 81 -9.55 -11.89 4.97
C PHE A 81 -10.08 -12.98 5.90
N THR A 82 -9.30 -14.03 6.14
CA THR A 82 -9.69 -15.17 6.97
C THR A 82 -9.17 -15.07 8.41
N GLY A 83 -8.26 -14.14 8.69
CA GLY A 83 -7.65 -13.91 10.00
C GLY A 83 -8.33 -12.80 10.81
N LYS A 84 -7.59 -12.23 11.76
CA LYS A 84 -8.00 -11.05 12.53
C LYS A 84 -7.39 -9.76 11.99
N ILE A 85 -8.17 -8.70 11.92
CA ILE A 85 -7.67 -7.33 11.75
C ILE A 85 -7.35 -6.79 13.15
N TYR A 86 -6.11 -6.35 13.36
CA TYR A 86 -5.69 -5.72 14.61
C TYR A 86 -5.72 -4.20 14.45
N GLY A 87 -6.50 -3.53 15.30
CA GLY A 87 -6.67 -2.08 15.31
C GLY A 87 -7.68 -1.68 16.37
N ASP A 88 -7.88 -0.38 16.56
CA ASP A 88 -8.95 0.15 17.40
C ASP A 88 -10.35 -0.06 16.77
N GLY A 89 -10.39 -0.29 15.46
CA GLY A 89 -11.60 -0.50 14.68
C GLY A 89 -12.48 0.74 14.55
N SER A 90 -12.00 1.92 14.96
CA SER A 90 -12.79 3.15 15.03
C SER A 90 -13.26 3.63 13.64
N GLU A 91 -12.47 3.32 12.60
CA GLU A 91 -12.76 3.65 11.20
C GLU A 91 -13.36 2.50 10.40
N LEU A 92 -13.59 1.32 11.01
CA LEU A 92 -14.27 0.20 10.35
C LEU A 92 -15.78 0.47 10.27
N THR A 93 -16.19 1.13 9.19
CA THR A 93 -17.59 1.49 8.91
C THR A 93 -18.20 0.58 7.85
N GLY A 94 -19.53 0.54 7.74
CA GLY A 94 -20.22 -0.21 6.69
C GLY A 94 -20.21 -1.74 6.85
N VAL A 95 -19.74 -2.27 7.98
CA VAL A 95 -19.80 -3.70 8.29
C VAL A 95 -21.24 -4.09 8.63
N GLY A 96 -21.96 -4.70 7.67
CA GLY A 96 -23.32 -5.22 7.88
C GLY A 96 -23.31 -6.41 8.84
N ASN A 97 -24.18 -6.40 9.85
CA ASN A 97 -24.24 -7.41 10.92
C ASN A 97 -22.94 -7.54 11.73
N VAL A 98 -22.47 -6.46 12.35
CA VAL A 98 -21.54 -6.59 13.48
C VAL A 98 -22.29 -7.25 14.63
N SER A 99 -22.20 -8.58 14.73
CA SER A 99 -22.48 -9.27 15.98
C SER A 99 -21.34 -8.89 16.93
N TRP A 100 -21.45 -7.71 17.54
CA TRP A 100 -20.53 -7.27 18.57
C TRP A 100 -20.46 -8.39 19.60
N ASN A 101 -19.25 -8.92 19.84
CA ASN A 101 -19.09 -10.00 20.79
C ASN A 101 -19.32 -9.44 22.19
N GLU A 102 -20.55 -9.64 22.69
CA GLU A 102 -21.07 -9.18 23.97
C GLU A 102 -20.23 -9.66 25.17
N SER A 103 -19.33 -10.63 24.98
CA SER A 103 -18.45 -11.16 26.03
C SER A 103 -17.27 -10.23 26.39
N ARG A 104 -17.00 -9.16 25.64
CA ARG A 104 -15.92 -8.18 25.93
C ARG A 104 -16.41 -6.77 26.21
N ALA A 105 -17.70 -6.49 26.03
CA ALA A 105 -18.29 -5.21 26.40
C ALA A 105 -18.51 -5.18 27.92
N ASN A 106 -17.54 -4.65 28.66
CA ASN A 106 -17.67 -4.43 30.11
C ASN A 106 -18.53 -3.21 30.45
N ASP A 107 -18.99 -2.43 29.46
CA ASP A 107 -19.75 -1.21 29.66
C ASP A 107 -21.05 -1.16 28.86
N LEU A 108 -22.00 -0.42 29.43
CA LEU A 108 -23.29 -0.01 28.89
C LEU A 108 -23.17 0.41 27.41
N TYR A 109 -23.83 -0.32 26.50
CA TYR A 109 -23.85 0.01 25.08
C TYR A 109 -25.17 0.70 24.67
N GLU A 110 -25.06 1.87 24.06
CA GLU A 110 -26.20 2.55 23.42
C GLU A 110 -26.46 1.96 22.04
N VAL A 111 -27.64 1.36 21.85
CA VAL A 111 -28.18 1.14 20.51
C VAL A 111 -28.94 2.41 20.13
N LYS A 112 -28.45 3.09 19.09
CA LYS A 112 -28.93 4.38 18.56
C LYS A 112 -30.44 4.62 18.75
N SER A 113 -30.76 5.78 19.34
CA SER A 113 -32.12 6.32 19.44
C SER A 113 -32.79 6.43 18.07
N THR A 114 -33.89 5.71 17.90
CA THR A 114 -34.85 5.97 16.82
C THR A 114 -36.11 6.50 17.48
N ASN A 115 -36.51 7.74 17.16
CA ASN A 115 -37.71 8.41 17.67
C ASN A 115 -37.70 8.77 19.17
N GLY A 116 -36.55 9.12 19.75
CA GLY A 116 -36.48 9.64 21.12
C GLY A 116 -36.61 8.58 22.22
N SER A 117 -36.67 7.29 21.86
CA SER A 117 -36.62 6.17 22.79
C SER A 117 -35.23 5.54 22.74
N THR A 118 -34.47 5.62 23.83
CA THR A 118 -33.20 4.91 24.00
C THR A 118 -33.45 3.57 24.70
N THR A 119 -32.88 2.49 24.14
CA THR A 119 -32.94 1.17 24.79
C THR A 119 -31.55 0.84 25.31
N PHE A 120 -31.36 0.91 26.62
CA PHE A 120 -30.13 0.45 27.26
C PHE A 120 -30.18 -1.07 27.39
N LYS A 121 -29.30 -1.77 26.68
CA LYS A 121 -29.16 -3.21 26.80
C LYS A 121 -28.05 -3.53 27.80
N PHE A 122 -28.36 -4.37 28.78
CA PHE A 122 -27.41 -4.84 29.79
C PHE A 122 -27.02 -6.28 29.43
N SER A 123 -25.75 -6.51 29.10
CA SER A 123 -25.19 -7.86 29.01
C SER A 123 -24.67 -8.23 30.41
N GLY A 124 -25.50 -8.91 31.21
CA GLY A 124 -25.14 -9.31 32.57
C GLY A 124 -26.31 -9.38 33.55
N SER A 125 -26.07 -9.97 34.72
CA SER A 125 -27.09 -10.28 35.73
C SER A 125 -27.45 -9.07 36.60
N LYS A 126 -28.21 -8.11 36.05
CA LYS A 126 -29.14 -7.14 36.70
C LYS A 126 -28.95 -5.69 36.23
N PHE A 127 -30.05 -5.12 35.73
CA PHE A 127 -30.27 -3.69 35.77
C PHE A 127 -30.66 -3.29 37.20
N MET A 128 -29.85 -2.48 37.89
CA MET A 128 -30.18 -1.96 39.23
C MET A 128 -30.45 -0.46 39.17
N VAL A 129 -31.70 -0.06 39.38
CA VAL A 129 -32.08 1.33 39.63
C VAL A 129 -32.17 1.53 41.13
N LYS A 130 -31.30 2.37 41.69
CA LYS A 130 -31.43 2.81 43.08
C LYS A 130 -32.48 3.93 43.13
N VAL A 131 -33.71 3.59 43.46
CA VAL A 131 -34.72 4.60 43.84
C VAL A 131 -34.38 5.04 45.27
N THR A 132 -34.16 6.34 45.45
CA THR A 132 -33.94 6.95 46.78
C THR A 132 -35.23 7.62 47.20
#